data_AF-A0AA97KUP0-F1
#
_entry.id   AF-A0AA97KUP0-F1
#
_cell.length_a   1.000
_cell.length_b   1.000
_cell.length_c   1.000
_cell.angle_alpha   90.00
_cell.angle_beta   90.00
_cell.angle_gamma   90.00
#
_symmetry.space_group_name_H-M   'P 1'
#
loop_
_entity.id
_entity.type
_entity.pdbx_description
1 polymer ?
#
loop_
_entity_poly.entity_id
_entity_poly.type
_entity_poly.pdbx_seq_one_letter_code
_entity_poly.pdbx_strand_id
1 'polypeptide(L)'
;MANEVIYADLNLPEAGLAEPPQACYSHHCPRWHHVALRVGGAGYILLLVAVIVLSVCVIHSSKPKLETSSETEATTQRCRNRSNCSSGMENLIPYLKQHVCEQEQRRSTENTIYPSREKKCFLCPKDWLFHGNKCYNFFGKAYKDWNKSNETCTEKNAQLLVIREQEEKGFIENITKTKNAVWIGLQFNSRDKKFFWMDGSPLQKNMNSLVQSQHLETLANALPFEEPSESPESIFPKVA
;
A
#
# COMPACT_ATOMS: atom_id res chain seq x y z
N MET A 1 -31.54 6.22 -23.31
CA MET A 1 -31.18 7.21 -22.28
C MET A 1 -29.67 7.28 -22.27
N ALA A 2 -29.11 8.15 -23.12
CA ALA A 2 -27.68 8.34 -23.26
C ALA A 2 -27.29 9.56 -22.41
N ASN A 3 -26.35 9.36 -21.48
CA ASN A 3 -25.83 10.43 -20.65
C ASN A 3 -24.84 11.25 -21.48
N GLU A 4 -25.27 12.44 -21.89
CA GLU A 4 -24.46 13.43 -22.60
C GLU A 4 -23.45 14.03 -21.61
N VAL A 5 -22.16 13.89 -21.94
CA VAL A 5 -21.05 14.49 -21.18
C VAL A 5 -20.91 15.93 -21.62
N ILE A 6 -21.25 16.87 -20.74
CA ILE A 6 -21.03 18.31 -20.96
C ILE A 6 -19.58 18.62 -20.59
N TYR A 7 -18.74 18.86 -21.59
CA TYR A 7 -17.48 19.58 -21.38
C TYR A 7 -17.75 21.08 -21.54
N ALA A 8 -17.29 21.89 -20.59
CA ALA A 8 -17.26 23.34 -20.72
C ALA A 8 -15.97 23.73 -21.46
N ASP A 9 -16.12 24.27 -22.66
CA ASP A 9 -15.05 24.91 -23.42
C ASP A 9 -14.93 26.37 -22.94
N LEU A 10 -13.77 26.74 -22.40
CA LEU A 10 -13.49 28.11 -21.99
C LEU A 10 -13.00 28.89 -23.20
N ASN A 11 -13.94 29.47 -23.94
CA ASN A 11 -13.67 30.54 -24.89
C ASN A 11 -13.18 31.78 -24.14
N LEU A 12 -11.86 32.02 -24.11
CA LEU A 12 -11.34 33.33 -23.78
C LEU A 12 -11.37 34.22 -25.04
N PRO A 13 -11.88 35.46 -24.94
CA PRO A 13 -11.85 36.41 -26.04
C PRO A 13 -10.42 36.85 -26.34
N GLU A 14 -10.07 36.82 -27.61
CA GLU A 14 -8.85 37.39 -28.18
C GLU A 14 -8.84 38.90 -27.89
N ALA A 15 -8.17 39.32 -26.82
CA ALA A 15 -7.90 40.71 -26.56
C ALA A 15 -6.79 41.17 -27.52
N GLY A 16 -7.22 41.86 -28.58
CA GLY A 16 -6.33 42.60 -29.45
C GLY A 16 -5.42 43.52 -28.64
N LEU A 17 -4.12 43.33 -28.80
CA LEU A 17 -3.10 44.29 -28.41
C LEU A 17 -2.37 44.71 -29.66
N ALA A 18 -2.38 46.03 -29.82
CA ALA A 18 -1.86 46.80 -30.94
C ALA A 18 -0.43 46.42 -31.36
N GLU A 19 -0.20 46.57 -32.67
CA GLU A 19 1.10 46.66 -33.32
C GLU A 19 2.04 47.63 -32.58
N PRO A 20 3.27 47.23 -32.23
CA PRO A 20 4.34 48.17 -31.92
C PRO A 20 5.08 48.59 -33.20
N PRO A 21 5.66 49.80 -33.25
CA PRO A 21 6.29 50.33 -34.44
C PRO A 21 7.56 49.54 -34.81
N GLN A 22 7.82 49.44 -36.12
CA GLN A 22 9.07 48.94 -36.67
C GLN A 22 10.27 49.68 -36.04
N ALA A 23 10.96 49.01 -35.13
CA ALA A 23 12.31 49.36 -34.72
C ALA A 23 13.24 48.23 -35.18
N CYS A 24 14.05 48.52 -36.19
CA CYS A 24 15.18 47.68 -36.56
C CYS A 24 16.08 47.48 -35.33
N TYR A 25 16.12 46.27 -34.77
CA TYR A 25 17.18 45.87 -33.84
C TYR A 25 18.07 44.84 -34.50
N SER A 26 19.20 45.32 -35.01
CA SER A 26 20.36 44.49 -35.27
C SER A 26 20.82 43.89 -33.94
N HIS A 27 20.50 42.62 -33.68
CA HIS A 27 21.00 41.89 -32.52
C HIS A 27 22.46 41.49 -32.76
N HIS A 28 23.37 42.46 -32.71
CA HIS A 28 24.73 42.16 -32.29
C HIS A 28 24.70 41.95 -30.77
N CYS A 29 24.62 40.69 -30.35
CA CYS A 29 24.85 40.33 -28.96
C CYS A 29 26.24 40.85 -28.53
N PRO A 30 26.34 41.67 -27.48
CA PRO A 30 27.62 42.12 -26.97
C PRO A 30 28.47 40.89 -26.62
N ARG A 31 29.72 40.83 -27.08
CA ARG A 31 30.66 39.71 -26.78
C ARG A 31 30.76 39.43 -25.27
N TRP A 32 30.49 40.42 -24.43
CA TRP A 32 30.42 40.33 -22.98
C TRP A 32 29.34 39.38 -22.45
N HIS A 33 28.22 39.17 -23.15
CA HIS A 33 27.17 38.24 -22.70
C HIS A 33 27.66 36.79 -22.77
N HIS A 34 28.39 36.43 -23.83
CA HIS A 34 28.99 35.11 -23.95
C HIS A 34 30.12 34.91 -22.93
N VAL A 35 30.87 35.97 -22.61
CA VAL A 35 31.87 35.95 -21.53
C VAL A 35 31.19 35.80 -20.16
N ALA A 36 30.13 36.55 -19.88
CA ALA A 36 29.38 36.47 -18.63
C ALA A 36 28.73 35.09 -18.43
N LEU A 37 28.18 34.49 -19.49
CA LEU A 37 27.62 33.14 -19.45
C LEU A 37 28.70 32.07 -19.21
N ARG A 38 29.88 32.24 -19.81
CA ARG A 38 31.03 31.33 -19.61
C ARG A 38 31.63 31.46 -18.22
N VAL A 39 31.77 32.68 -17.71
CA VAL A 39 32.29 32.96 -16.36
C VAL A 39 31.29 32.52 -15.30
N GLY A 40 29.99 32.76 -15.50
CA GLY A 40 28.92 32.26 -14.63
C GLY A 40 28.84 30.74 -14.62
N GLY A 41 28.94 30.10 -15.80
CA GLY A 41 29.01 28.64 -15.92
C GLY A 41 30.24 28.04 -15.25
N ALA A 42 31.42 28.64 -15.44
CA ALA A 42 32.64 28.22 -14.77
C ALA A 42 32.53 28.37 -13.24
N GLY A 43 31.97 29.49 -12.76
CA GLY A 43 31.72 29.70 -11.34
C GLY A 43 30.76 28.68 -10.72
N TYR A 44 29.65 28.38 -11.42
CA TYR A 44 28.70 27.36 -10.95
C TYR A 44 29.31 25.96 -10.93
N ILE A 45 30.10 25.59 -11.95
CA ILE A 45 30.82 24.30 -11.98
C ILE A 45 31.83 24.22 -10.83
N LEU A 46 32.58 25.29 -10.56
CA LEU A 46 33.51 25.35 -9.43
C LEU A 46 32.79 25.20 -8.08
N LEU A 47 31.63 25.82 -7.90
CA LEU A 47 30.80 25.65 -6.70
C LEU A 47 30.29 24.22 -6.55
N LEU A 48 29.81 23.58 -7.62
CA LEU A 48 29.37 22.18 -7.58
C LEU A 48 30.52 21.23 -7.21
N VAL A 49 31.69 21.42 -7.80
CA VAL A 49 32.88 20.62 -7.46
C VAL A 49 33.26 20.81 -6.00
N ALA A 50 33.24 22.05 -5.48
CA ALA A 50 33.53 22.32 -4.08
C ALA A 50 32.53 21.62 -3.14
N VAL A 51 31.22 21.65 -3.44
CA VAL A 51 30.19 20.95 -2.64
C VAL A 51 30.36 19.42 -2.70
N ILE A 52 30.72 18.86 -3.85
CA ILE A 52 31.02 17.43 -3.98
C ILE A 52 32.25 17.06 -3.16
N VAL A 53 33.32 17.85 -3.21
CA VAL A 53 34.52 17.61 -2.39
C VAL A 53 34.17 17.71 -0.91
N LEU A 54 33.43 18.73 -0.47
CA LEU A 54 33.02 18.88 0.93
C LEU A 54 32.14 17.73 1.41
N SER A 55 31.17 17.28 0.61
CA SER A 55 30.33 16.13 0.95
C SER A 55 31.13 14.84 1.03
N VAL A 56 32.06 14.59 0.10
CA VAL A 56 32.99 13.45 0.15
C VAL A 56 33.94 13.54 1.34
N CYS A 57 34.45 14.73 1.67
CA CYS A 57 35.29 14.99 2.85
C CYS A 57 34.50 14.72 4.13
N VAL A 58 33.26 15.20 4.24
CA VAL A 58 32.38 14.91 5.39
C VAL A 58 32.15 13.41 5.52
N ILE A 59 31.89 12.70 4.43
CA ILE A 59 31.68 11.25 4.43
C ILE A 59 32.96 10.50 4.82
N HIS A 60 34.15 10.93 4.37
CA HIS A 60 35.42 10.31 4.73
C HIS A 60 35.84 10.61 6.18
N SER A 61 35.62 11.84 6.65
CA SER A 61 35.78 12.21 8.06
C SER A 61 34.78 11.47 8.97
N SER A 62 33.68 10.97 8.40
CA SER A 62 32.66 10.17 9.09
C SER A 62 32.92 8.65 9.04
N LYS A 63 34.02 8.17 8.44
CA LYS A 63 34.37 6.74 8.49
C LYS A 63 35.12 6.45 9.80
N PRO A 64 34.58 5.62 10.72
CA PRO A 64 35.34 5.20 11.89
C PRO A 64 36.45 4.23 11.48
N LYS A 65 37.60 4.36 12.16
CA LYS A 65 38.77 3.49 12.05
C LYS A 65 38.37 2.03 12.35
N LEU A 66 38.61 1.11 11.41
CA LEU A 66 38.44 -0.32 11.63
C LEU A 66 39.69 -0.85 12.33
N GLU A 67 39.67 -0.90 13.66
CA GLU A 67 40.54 -1.77 14.45
C GLU A 67 39.67 -2.74 15.25
N THR A 68 40.05 -4.01 15.15
CA THR A 68 39.54 -5.12 15.93
C THR A 68 39.65 -4.87 17.43
N SER A 69 38.64 -5.36 18.16
CA SER A 69 38.53 -5.63 19.61
C SER A 69 37.75 -4.63 20.49
N SER A 70 36.67 -5.20 21.05
CA SER A 70 35.97 -5.02 22.34
C SER A 70 35.67 -3.64 22.96
N GLU A 71 34.39 -3.53 23.35
CA GLU A 71 33.79 -2.80 24.49
C GLU A 71 33.67 -1.25 24.47
N THR A 72 32.42 -0.80 24.19
CA THR A 72 31.54 0.20 24.89
C THR A 72 32.17 1.50 25.49
N GLU A 73 31.67 2.73 25.29
CA GLU A 73 30.32 3.29 25.57
C GLU A 73 30.05 4.68 24.89
N ALA A 74 28.76 5.00 24.66
CA ALA A 74 28.07 6.31 24.43
C ALA A 74 28.47 7.20 23.21
N THR A 75 27.62 7.72 22.31
CA THR A 75 26.16 7.97 22.33
C THR A 75 25.67 8.14 20.88
N THR A 76 25.04 7.11 20.32
CA THR A 76 24.11 7.18 19.17
C THR A 76 23.23 5.95 19.35
N GLN A 77 22.04 6.16 19.90
CA GLN A 77 21.11 5.07 20.22
C GLN A 77 20.52 4.50 18.93
N ARG A 78 21.29 3.65 18.26
CA ARG A 78 20.87 2.70 17.24
C ARG A 78 20.17 1.56 17.98
N CYS A 79 18.91 1.26 17.64
CA CYS A 79 18.14 0.11 18.16
C CYS A 79 19.03 -1.14 18.18
N ARG A 80 19.43 -1.62 19.38
CA ARG A 80 20.44 -2.69 19.51
C ARG A 80 19.88 -4.07 19.84
N ASN A 81 18.58 -4.24 20.05
CA ASN A 81 17.95 -5.56 20.22
C ASN A 81 16.66 -5.66 19.40
N ARG A 82 16.52 -6.77 18.65
CA ARG A 82 15.43 -7.02 17.69
C ARG A 82 14.03 -7.13 18.32
N SER A 83 13.88 -7.01 19.65
CA SER A 83 12.60 -7.10 20.33
C SER A 83 11.93 -5.76 20.71
N ASN A 84 12.64 -4.62 20.77
CA ASN A 84 12.08 -3.41 21.41
C ASN A 84 12.15 -2.12 20.56
N CYS A 85 12.00 -2.21 19.24
CA CYS A 85 11.63 -1.03 18.43
C CYS A 85 10.18 -1.15 17.94
N SER A 86 9.25 -1.23 18.91
CA SER A 86 7.78 -1.23 18.68
C SER A 86 6.95 -0.49 19.73
N SER A 87 7.53 0.17 20.73
CA SER A 87 6.75 0.77 21.84
C SER A 87 6.26 2.20 21.56
N GLY A 88 5.74 2.48 20.35
CA GLY A 88 5.29 3.82 19.95
C GLY A 88 3.90 3.93 19.32
N MET A 89 3.27 2.83 18.89
CA MET A 89 1.95 2.88 18.25
C MET A 89 0.93 1.84 18.75
N GLU A 90 1.32 0.91 19.62
CA GLU A 90 0.40 -0.14 20.11
C GLU A 90 -0.74 0.43 20.96
N ASN A 91 -0.54 1.61 21.57
CA ASN A 91 -1.53 2.29 22.41
C ASN A 91 -2.39 3.32 21.65
N LEU A 92 -2.07 3.64 20.40
CA LEU A 92 -2.77 4.72 19.67
C LEU A 92 -4.15 4.27 19.18
N ILE A 93 -4.28 3.06 18.64
CA ILE A 93 -5.58 2.52 18.19
C ILE A 93 -6.57 2.39 19.35
N PRO A 94 -6.23 1.77 20.51
CA PRO A 94 -7.17 1.73 21.63
C PRO A 94 -7.51 3.12 22.18
N TYR A 95 -6.53 4.05 22.22
CA TYR A 95 -6.77 5.44 22.63
C TYR A 95 -7.70 6.19 21.66
N LEU A 96 -7.45 6.10 20.34
CA LEU A 96 -8.32 6.68 19.32
C LEU A 96 -9.70 6.05 19.35
N LYS A 97 -9.80 4.74 19.60
CA LYS A 97 -11.09 4.07 19.75
C LYS A 97 -11.86 4.65 20.93
N GLN A 98 -11.22 4.91 22.05
CA GLN A 98 -11.87 5.55 23.20
C GLN A 98 -12.31 6.99 22.85
N HIS A 99 -11.42 7.83 22.33
CA HIS A 99 -11.71 9.25 22.13
C HIS A 99 -12.59 9.57 20.91
N VAL A 100 -12.46 8.83 19.82
CA VAL A 100 -13.22 9.05 18.58
C VAL A 100 -14.59 8.38 18.65
N CYS A 101 -14.67 7.16 19.18
CA CYS A 101 -15.92 6.42 19.19
C CYS A 101 -16.88 6.84 20.29
N GLU A 102 -16.38 7.31 21.43
CA GLU A 102 -17.22 7.74 22.56
C GLU A 102 -17.93 9.07 22.26
N GLN A 103 -17.35 9.94 21.41
CA GLN A 103 -18.01 11.18 20.99
C GLN A 103 -19.28 10.94 20.16
N GLU A 104 -19.28 9.95 19.27
CA GLU A 104 -20.46 9.68 18.43
C GLU A 104 -21.52 8.80 19.11
N GLN A 105 -21.15 8.02 20.12
CA GLN A 105 -22.12 7.33 20.96
C GLN A 105 -22.94 8.34 21.79
N ARG A 106 -22.32 9.38 22.37
CA ARG A 106 -23.04 10.44 23.11
C ARG A 106 -24.03 11.22 22.25
N ARG A 107 -23.73 11.45 20.96
CA ARG A 107 -24.62 12.15 20.01
C ARG A 107 -25.82 11.28 19.57
N SER A 108 -25.71 9.95 19.65
CA SER A 108 -26.78 9.01 19.25
C SER A 108 -27.67 8.54 20.41
N THR A 109 -27.28 8.74 21.67
CA THR A 109 -27.99 8.22 22.86
C THR A 109 -29.13 9.10 23.37
N GLU A 110 -29.37 10.28 22.80
CA GLU A 110 -30.44 11.17 23.27
C GLU A 110 -31.86 10.77 22.82
N ASN A 111 -32.07 9.68 22.03
CA ASN A 111 -33.41 9.44 21.45
C ASN A 111 -33.88 7.98 21.23
N THR A 112 -33.40 6.96 21.96
CA THR A 112 -34.02 5.61 21.85
C THR A 112 -34.20 4.90 23.18
N ILE A 113 -35.47 4.58 23.49
CA ILE A 113 -35.98 3.84 24.65
C ILE A 113 -35.72 2.31 24.56
N TYR A 114 -35.16 1.83 23.45
CA TYR A 114 -34.88 0.41 23.23
C TYR A 114 -33.36 0.13 23.35
N PRO A 115 -32.95 -1.02 23.92
CA PRO A 115 -31.55 -1.44 23.90
C PRO A 115 -31.12 -1.70 22.45
N SER A 116 -30.58 -0.64 21.84
CA SER A 116 -30.00 -0.69 20.50
C SER A 116 -28.79 -1.63 20.57
N ARG A 117 -28.74 -2.65 19.70
CA ARG A 117 -27.57 -3.52 19.50
C ARG A 117 -26.30 -2.68 19.64
N GLU A 118 -25.38 -3.08 20.52
CA GLU A 118 -24.15 -2.35 20.81
C GLU A 118 -23.48 -1.90 19.49
N LYS A 119 -23.56 -0.61 19.17
CA LYS A 119 -22.87 -0.04 18.02
C LYS A 119 -21.38 -0.05 18.34
N LYS A 120 -20.74 -1.18 18.07
CA LYS A 120 -19.31 -1.37 18.23
C LYS A 120 -18.62 -0.49 17.19
N CYS A 121 -17.82 0.46 17.66
CA CYS A 121 -17.03 1.31 16.79
C CYS A 121 -15.74 0.58 16.40
N PHE A 122 -15.37 0.74 15.14
CA PHE A 122 -14.19 0.10 14.55
C PHE A 122 -13.35 1.18 13.87
N LEU A 123 -12.04 1.09 14.06
CA LEU A 123 -11.06 1.95 13.42
C LEU A 123 -10.15 1.09 12.56
N CYS A 124 -9.92 1.53 11.33
CA CYS A 124 -8.95 0.91 10.45
C CYS A 124 -7.64 1.71 10.44
N PRO A 125 -6.49 1.04 10.27
CA PRO A 125 -5.24 1.74 10.03
C PRO A 125 -5.34 2.62 8.77
N LYS A 126 -4.44 3.60 8.66
CA LYS A 126 -4.38 4.48 7.49
C LYS A 126 -4.24 3.65 6.20
N ASP A 127 -5.00 4.03 5.17
CA ASP A 127 -5.04 3.39 3.84
C ASP A 127 -5.68 1.99 3.83
N TRP A 128 -6.42 1.61 4.87
CA TRP A 128 -7.25 0.41 4.90
C TRP A 128 -8.73 0.77 4.71
N LEU A 129 -9.44 -0.08 3.98
CA LEU A 129 -10.87 0.07 3.70
C LEU A 129 -11.69 -0.56 4.83
N PHE A 130 -12.63 0.18 5.40
CA PHE A 130 -13.57 -0.34 6.39
C PHE A 130 -14.83 -0.89 5.72
N HIS A 131 -15.21 -2.13 6.03
CA HIS A 131 -16.49 -2.72 5.62
C HIS A 131 -16.85 -3.87 6.58
N GLY A 132 -18.13 -4.04 6.93
CA GLY A 132 -18.60 -5.20 7.71
C GLY A 132 -17.83 -5.46 9.02
N ASN A 133 -17.44 -4.41 9.75
CA ASN A 133 -16.64 -4.50 10.98
C ASN A 133 -15.21 -5.04 10.79
N LYS A 134 -14.71 -5.04 9.56
CA LYS A 134 -13.37 -5.49 9.17
C LYS A 134 -12.63 -4.38 8.42
N CYS A 135 -11.31 -4.53 8.37
CA CYS A 135 -10.42 -3.64 7.64
C CYS A 135 -9.73 -4.45 6.54
N TYR A 136 -9.72 -3.91 5.32
CA TYR A 136 -9.16 -4.57 4.15
C TYR A 136 -8.05 -3.73 3.54
N ASN A 137 -6.98 -4.39 3.09
CA ASN A 137 -5.92 -3.76 2.32
C ASN A 137 -5.40 -4.74 1.26
N PHE A 138 -4.97 -4.19 0.13
CA PHE A 138 -4.48 -4.93 -1.01
C PHE A 138 -3.05 -4.48 -1.29
N PHE A 139 -2.09 -5.31 -0.88
CA PHE A 139 -0.68 -4.96 -0.97
C PHE A 139 -0.06 -5.34 -2.31
N GLY A 140 0.76 -4.44 -2.84
CA GLY A 140 1.67 -4.72 -3.94
C GLY A 140 1.09 -4.45 -5.33
N LYS A 141 1.95 -3.93 -6.21
CA LYS A 141 1.72 -3.88 -7.66
C LYS A 141 2.37 -5.06 -8.39
N ALA A 142 3.27 -5.77 -7.70
CA ALA A 142 4.02 -6.91 -8.24
C ALA A 142 3.27 -8.21 -7.97
N TYR A 143 3.27 -9.10 -8.96
CA TYR A 143 2.80 -10.47 -8.80
C TYR A 143 3.71 -11.19 -7.79
N LYS A 144 3.14 -11.57 -6.65
CA LYS A 144 3.75 -12.43 -5.65
C LYS A 144 3.08 -13.80 -5.70
N ASP A 145 3.74 -14.84 -5.22
CA ASP A 145 3.08 -16.11 -4.89
C ASP A 145 2.25 -15.98 -3.60
N TRP A 146 1.48 -17.02 -3.28
CA TRP A 146 0.59 -17.01 -2.12
C TRP A 146 1.37 -16.95 -0.80
N ASN A 147 2.48 -17.70 -0.68
CA ASN A 147 3.29 -17.75 0.55
C ASN A 147 3.86 -16.37 0.86
N LYS A 148 4.44 -15.69 -0.13
CA LYS A 148 4.96 -14.33 0.01
C LYS A 148 3.86 -13.32 0.32
N SER A 149 2.64 -13.55 -0.19
CA SER A 149 1.48 -12.73 0.13
C SER A 149 1.04 -12.93 1.59
N ASN A 150 1.04 -14.17 2.08
CA ASN A 150 0.76 -14.49 3.48
C ASN A 150 1.79 -13.89 4.44
N GLU A 151 3.09 -14.00 4.11
CA GLU A 151 4.16 -13.33 4.87
C GLU A 151 3.94 -11.82 4.93
N THR A 152 3.59 -11.19 3.80
CA THR A 152 3.34 -9.75 3.74
C THR A 152 2.15 -9.35 4.65
N CYS A 153 1.07 -10.14 4.66
CA CYS A 153 -0.05 -9.92 5.58
C CYS A 153 0.39 -10.05 7.04
N THR A 154 1.18 -11.08 7.35
CA THR A 154 1.68 -11.35 8.71
C THR A 154 2.58 -10.23 9.22
N GLU A 155 3.49 -9.71 8.38
CA GLU A 155 4.33 -8.53 8.67
C GLU A 155 3.51 -7.26 8.99
N LYS A 156 2.24 -7.20 8.54
CA LYS A 156 1.30 -6.11 8.80
C LYS A 156 0.34 -6.40 9.95
N ASN A 157 0.59 -7.44 10.76
CA ASN A 157 -0.30 -7.93 11.80
C ASN A 157 -1.72 -8.21 11.27
N ALA A 158 -1.78 -8.79 10.07
CA ALA A 158 -3.00 -9.15 9.39
C ALA A 158 -2.91 -10.57 8.81
N GLN A 159 -4.00 -11.04 8.24
CA GLN A 159 -4.08 -12.34 7.58
C GLN A 159 -4.60 -12.19 6.15
N LEU A 160 -4.35 -13.19 5.31
CA LEU A 160 -4.99 -13.28 4.01
C LEU A 160 -6.52 -13.32 4.17
N LEU A 161 -7.21 -12.79 3.16
CA LEU A 161 -8.65 -12.55 3.20
C LEU A 161 -9.43 -13.84 3.44
N VAL A 162 -10.26 -13.84 4.49
CA VAL A 162 -11.26 -14.88 4.75
C VAL A 162 -12.65 -14.28 4.57
N ILE A 163 -13.37 -14.79 3.59
CA ILE A 163 -14.73 -14.35 3.25
C ILE A 163 -15.71 -15.27 3.96
N ARG A 164 -16.69 -14.71 4.68
CA ARG A 164 -17.69 -15.52 5.43
C ARG A 164 -19.12 -15.29 4.96
N GLU A 165 -19.40 -14.11 4.43
CA GLU A 165 -20.75 -13.69 4.06
C GLU A 165 -20.84 -13.39 2.57
N GLN A 166 -22.02 -13.60 2.00
CA GLN A 166 -22.26 -13.33 0.59
C GLN A 166 -22.17 -11.83 0.27
N GLU A 167 -22.53 -10.97 1.23
CA GLU A 167 -22.34 -9.52 1.14
C GLU A 167 -20.85 -9.16 1.08
N GLU A 168 -20.05 -9.70 1.99
CA GLU A 168 -18.59 -9.52 1.99
C GLU A 168 -17.98 -9.99 0.66
N LYS A 169 -18.41 -11.14 0.14
CA LYS A 169 -17.98 -11.62 -1.19
C LYS A 169 -18.26 -10.59 -2.28
N GLY A 170 -19.50 -10.09 -2.36
CA GLY A 170 -19.89 -9.10 -3.37
C GLY A 170 -19.12 -7.78 -3.23
N PHE A 171 -18.84 -7.36 -2.00
CA PHE A 171 -17.99 -6.20 -1.72
C PHE A 171 -16.57 -6.42 -2.25
N ILE A 172 -15.96 -7.56 -1.94
CA ILE A 172 -14.60 -7.91 -2.39
C ILE A 172 -14.52 -7.97 -3.91
N GLU A 173 -15.42 -8.72 -4.55
CA GLU A 173 -15.51 -8.78 -6.01
C GLU A 173 -15.63 -7.37 -6.59
N ASN A 174 -16.47 -6.51 -6.01
CA ASN A 174 -16.65 -5.15 -6.51
C ASN A 174 -15.39 -4.28 -6.44
N ILE A 175 -14.61 -4.38 -5.38
CA ILE A 175 -13.37 -3.58 -5.21
C ILE A 175 -12.15 -4.19 -5.90
N THR A 176 -12.22 -5.46 -6.31
CA THR A 176 -11.17 -6.14 -7.08
C THR A 176 -11.44 -6.19 -8.58
N LYS A 177 -12.67 -5.93 -9.04
CA LYS A 177 -13.07 -5.93 -10.47
C LYS A 177 -12.06 -5.29 -11.44
N THR A 178 -11.41 -4.20 -11.04
CA THR A 178 -10.46 -3.45 -11.88
C THR A 178 -8.99 -3.71 -11.53
N LYS A 179 -8.74 -4.63 -10.59
CA LYS A 179 -7.42 -5.03 -10.11
C LYS A 179 -7.01 -6.36 -10.74
N ASN A 180 -5.72 -6.66 -10.66
CA ASN A 180 -5.23 -8.01 -10.94
C ASN A 180 -5.79 -8.98 -9.88
N ALA A 181 -5.89 -10.25 -10.27
CA ALA A 181 -6.35 -11.31 -9.38
C ALA A 181 -5.58 -11.30 -8.04
N VAL A 182 -6.30 -11.22 -6.93
CA VAL A 182 -5.75 -11.09 -5.57
C VAL A 182 -5.73 -12.43 -4.86
N TRP A 183 -4.67 -12.73 -4.11
CA TRP A 183 -4.62 -13.94 -3.28
C TRP A 183 -5.58 -13.83 -2.09
N ILE A 184 -6.28 -14.92 -1.81
CA ILE A 184 -7.16 -15.05 -0.64
C ILE A 184 -6.69 -16.16 0.29
N GLY A 185 -7.18 -16.18 1.51
CA GLY A 185 -6.84 -17.16 2.54
C GLY A 185 -7.55 -18.50 2.36
N LEU A 186 -7.82 -18.92 1.13
CA LEU A 186 -8.45 -20.20 0.82
C LEU A 186 -7.35 -21.22 0.48
N GLN A 187 -7.46 -22.42 1.03
CA GLN A 187 -6.47 -23.49 0.90
C GLN A 187 -7.15 -24.78 0.46
N PHE A 188 -6.44 -25.60 -0.32
CA PHE A 188 -6.92 -26.91 -0.75
C PHE A 188 -6.27 -28.04 0.06
N ASN A 189 -7.09 -28.92 0.64
CA ASN A 189 -6.62 -30.15 1.28
C ASN A 189 -6.74 -31.30 0.27
N SER A 190 -5.60 -31.84 -0.16
CA SER A 190 -5.56 -32.96 -1.11
C SER A 190 -6.14 -34.26 -0.54
N ARG A 191 -5.97 -34.52 0.77
CA ARG A 191 -6.50 -35.72 1.43
C ARG A 191 -8.02 -35.72 1.48
N ASP A 192 -8.59 -34.60 1.89
CA ASP A 192 -10.05 -34.45 2.04
C ASP A 192 -10.74 -34.01 0.74
N LYS A 193 -9.96 -33.67 -0.29
CA LYS A 193 -10.41 -33.04 -1.55
C LYS A 193 -11.36 -31.86 -1.31
N LYS A 194 -11.03 -31.02 -0.33
CA LYS A 194 -11.89 -29.92 0.15
C LYS A 194 -11.10 -28.62 0.31
N PHE A 195 -11.80 -27.51 0.09
CA PHE A 195 -11.28 -26.18 0.36
C PHE A 195 -11.63 -25.72 1.78
N PHE A 196 -10.66 -25.12 2.45
CA PHE A 196 -10.78 -24.59 3.81
C PHE A 196 -10.09 -23.23 3.91
N TRP A 197 -10.63 -22.36 4.74
CA TRP A 197 -10.06 -21.05 5.03
C TRP A 197 -8.88 -21.16 6.00
N MET A 198 -8.03 -20.14 6.05
CA MET A 198 -6.91 -20.03 7.01
C MET A 198 -7.32 -20.20 8.48
N ASP A 199 -8.59 -19.94 8.82
CA ASP A 199 -9.15 -20.12 10.16
C ASP A 199 -9.76 -21.51 10.40
N GLY A 200 -9.54 -22.45 9.47
CA GLY A 200 -10.01 -23.83 9.55
C GLY A 200 -11.46 -24.04 9.14
N SER A 201 -12.22 -22.98 8.84
CA SER A 201 -13.61 -23.15 8.40
C SER A 201 -13.70 -23.70 6.96
N PRO A 202 -14.66 -24.58 6.66
CA PRO A 202 -14.83 -25.10 5.30
C PRO A 202 -15.43 -24.06 4.36
N LEU A 203 -15.13 -24.15 3.06
CA LEU A 203 -15.82 -23.37 2.03
C LEU A 203 -17.30 -23.76 1.96
N GLN A 204 -18.19 -22.78 2.06
CA GLN A 204 -19.64 -23.01 1.96
C GLN A 204 -20.10 -23.09 0.50
N LYS A 205 -21.17 -23.85 0.24
CA LYS A 205 -21.67 -24.11 -1.13
C LYS A 205 -22.03 -22.84 -1.92
N ASN A 206 -22.60 -21.84 -1.26
CA ASN A 206 -22.92 -20.53 -1.87
C ASN A 206 -21.67 -19.73 -2.29
N MET A 207 -20.49 -20.14 -1.83
CA MET A 207 -19.21 -19.49 -2.11
C MET A 207 -18.37 -20.24 -3.17
N ASN A 208 -18.89 -21.33 -3.75
CA ASN A 208 -18.18 -22.15 -4.74
C ASN A 208 -17.68 -21.38 -5.97
N SER A 209 -18.35 -20.28 -6.36
CA SER A 209 -17.89 -19.48 -7.51
C SER A 209 -16.52 -18.85 -7.31
N LEU A 210 -15.99 -18.79 -6.08
CA LEU A 210 -14.62 -18.35 -5.79
C LEU A 210 -13.55 -19.32 -6.32
N VAL A 211 -13.93 -20.58 -6.56
CA VAL A 211 -13.02 -21.65 -7.01
C VAL A 211 -13.25 -22.01 -8.48
N GLN A 212 -14.46 -21.76 -8.99
CA GLN A 212 -14.85 -22.08 -10.37
C GLN A 212 -14.16 -21.22 -11.44
N SER A 213 -13.57 -20.08 -11.07
CA SER A 213 -12.88 -19.19 -12.02
C SER A 213 -11.46 -19.64 -12.41
N GLN A 214 -10.89 -20.67 -11.78
CA GLN A 214 -9.44 -20.96 -11.88
C GLN A 214 -9.05 -22.37 -12.32
N HIS A 215 -9.93 -23.18 -12.92
CA HIS A 215 -9.65 -24.60 -13.21
C HIS A 215 -9.28 -25.46 -11.98
N LEU A 216 -9.38 -24.92 -10.76
CA LEU A 216 -8.90 -25.57 -9.55
C LEU A 216 -9.76 -26.75 -9.12
N GLU A 217 -11.07 -26.74 -9.41
CA GLU A 217 -11.92 -27.91 -9.16
C GLU A 217 -11.50 -29.11 -10.01
N THR A 218 -11.11 -28.89 -11.27
CA THR A 218 -10.63 -29.96 -12.16
C THR A 218 -9.27 -30.50 -11.71
N LEU A 219 -8.35 -29.61 -11.30
CA LEU A 219 -7.04 -30.01 -10.77
C LEU A 219 -7.15 -30.73 -9.42
N ALA A 220 -7.97 -30.21 -8.50
CA ALA A 220 -8.29 -30.83 -7.22
C ALA A 220 -8.84 -32.26 -7.38
N ASN A 221 -9.71 -32.46 -8.37
CA ASN A 221 -10.31 -33.76 -8.66
C ASN A 221 -9.34 -34.73 -9.36
N ALA A 222 -8.38 -34.21 -10.13
CA ALA A 222 -7.39 -34.99 -10.86
C ALA A 222 -6.18 -35.44 -10.00
N LEU A 223 -5.98 -34.88 -8.80
CA LEU A 223 -4.87 -35.28 -7.92
C LEU A 223 -5.06 -36.72 -7.41
N PRO A 224 -4.09 -37.62 -7.67
CA PRO A 224 -4.03 -38.94 -7.06
C PRO A 224 -3.91 -38.84 -5.53
N PHE A 225 -4.40 -39.86 -4.84
CA PHE A 225 -4.29 -40.00 -3.40
C PHE A 225 -2.87 -40.47 -3.06
N GLU A 226 -1.86 -39.59 -3.09
CA GLU A 226 -0.52 -39.94 -2.63
C GLU A 226 -0.25 -39.45 -1.20
N GLU A 227 0.23 -40.39 -0.38
CA GLU A 227 0.67 -40.22 1.01
C GLU A 227 2.07 -39.56 1.09
N PRO A 228 2.51 -39.10 2.29
CA PRO A 228 3.20 -37.84 2.46
C PRO A 228 4.72 -37.97 2.32
N SER A 229 5.34 -37.34 1.31
CA SER A 229 6.77 -37.04 1.38
C SER A 229 7.24 -35.80 0.61
N GLU A 230 6.39 -35.14 -0.16
CA GLU A 230 6.70 -33.83 -0.74
C GLU A 230 5.57 -32.85 -0.42
N SER A 231 5.93 -31.64 0.04
CA SER A 231 4.95 -30.61 0.35
C SER A 231 4.11 -30.35 -0.89
N PRO A 232 2.80 -30.62 -0.88
CA PRO A 232 1.99 -30.36 -2.06
C PRO A 232 2.08 -28.86 -2.32
N GLU A 233 2.44 -28.48 -3.55
CA GLU A 233 2.16 -27.15 -4.04
C GLU A 233 0.68 -26.89 -3.80
N SER A 234 0.40 -26.20 -2.71
CA SER A 234 -0.94 -26.00 -2.21
C SER A 234 -1.66 -25.15 -3.23
N ILE A 235 -2.66 -25.74 -3.87
CA ILE A 235 -3.49 -25.05 -4.85
C ILE A 235 -4.20 -23.92 -4.12
N PHE A 236 -3.76 -22.69 -4.39
CA PHE A 236 -4.30 -21.50 -3.78
C PHE A 236 -5.24 -20.78 -4.75
N PRO A 237 -6.45 -20.40 -4.31
CA PRO A 237 -7.35 -19.59 -5.12
C PRO A 237 -7.05 -18.08 -5.04
N LYS A 238 -7.37 -17.38 -6.13
CA LYS A 238 -7.45 -15.91 -6.24
C LYS A 238 -8.88 -15.39 -6.40
N VAL A 239 -9.09 -14.08 -6.31
CA VAL A 239 -10.35 -13.42 -6.69
C VAL A 239 -10.05 -12.32 -7.71
N ALA A 240 -10.85 -12.22 -8.77
CA ALA A 240 -10.77 -11.19 -9.80
C ALA A 240 -11.95 -10.23 -9.64
#